data_AF-A0AB39IK75-F1
#
_entry.id   AF-A0AB39IK75-F1
#
_cell.length_a   1.000
_cell.length_b   1.000
_cell.length_c   1.000
_cell.angle_alpha   90.00
_cell.angle_beta   90.00
_cell.angle_gamma   90.00
#
_symmetry.space_group_name_H-M   'P 1'
#
loop_
_entity.id
_entity.type
_entity.pdbx_description
1 polymer ?
#
loop_
_entity_poly.entity_id
_entity_poly.type
_entity_poly.pdbx_seq_one_letter_code
_entity_poly.pdbx_strand_id
1 'polypeptide(L)'
;MTPSTHPLLITGHPFEWLAIPGLGRVACTFLRHQPPLIVVSADALMYLEVSAEETPLGIWETVRVFGAAALSRYIGESAQHSQLVVIDSQEDGSECTLRFAVLGQHGWQRGVAASVEHAINQAALLPDTVACDALPVPVPATLAVMHRYALHVSHDISE
;
A
#
# COMPACT_ATOMS: atom_id res chain seq x y z
N MET A 1 -23.23 14.97 3.67
CA MET A 1 -21.76 15.10 3.73
C MET A 1 -21.25 15.07 2.30
N THR A 2 -20.73 16.17 1.79
CA THR A 2 -19.99 16.17 0.51
C THR A 2 -18.64 15.52 0.78
N PRO A 3 -18.29 14.40 0.11
CA PRO A 3 -16.95 13.85 0.23
C PRO A 3 -15.96 14.93 -0.22
N SER A 4 -15.02 15.32 0.63
CA SER A 4 -13.89 16.14 0.20
C SER A 4 -13.04 15.24 -0.69
N THR A 5 -13.15 15.41 -2.01
CA THR A 5 -12.40 14.64 -2.98
C THR A 5 -10.94 15.04 -2.93
N HIS A 6 -10.19 14.44 -2.00
CA HIS A 6 -8.74 14.64 -1.95
C HIS A 6 -8.15 14.12 -3.27
N PRO A 7 -7.32 14.91 -4.00
CA PRO A 7 -6.89 14.57 -5.36
C PRO A 7 -6.10 13.26 -5.45
N LEU A 8 -5.47 12.87 -4.34
CA LEU A 8 -4.76 11.60 -4.19
C LEU A 8 -5.69 10.38 -4.21
N LEU A 9 -6.95 10.50 -3.82
CA LEU A 9 -7.85 9.36 -3.64
C LEU A 9 -8.66 9.11 -4.91
N ILE A 10 -8.66 7.87 -5.41
CA ILE A 10 -9.47 7.50 -6.58
C ILE A 10 -10.96 7.59 -6.26
N THR A 11 -11.34 7.10 -5.07
CA THR A 11 -12.74 6.95 -4.67
C THR A 11 -13.25 8.12 -3.84
N GLY A 12 -12.36 9.05 -3.47
CA GLY A 12 -12.67 10.17 -2.58
C GLY A 12 -12.77 9.79 -1.10
N HIS A 13 -12.57 8.52 -0.74
CA HIS A 13 -12.59 8.03 0.64
C HIS A 13 -11.19 7.63 1.13
N PRO A 14 -10.81 7.97 2.37
CA PRO A 14 -9.47 7.67 2.89
C PRO A 14 -9.24 6.16 3.05
N PHE A 15 -10.30 5.39 3.29
CA PHE A 15 -10.27 3.94 3.21
C PHE A 15 -11.61 3.36 2.72
N GLU A 16 -11.57 2.13 2.24
CA GLU A 16 -12.73 1.29 1.91
C GLU A 16 -12.52 -0.13 2.42
N TRP A 17 -13.62 -0.86 2.63
CA TRP A 17 -13.59 -2.28 2.97
C TRP A 17 -13.83 -3.13 1.72
N LEU A 18 -12.86 -3.95 1.35
CA LEU A 18 -13.02 -4.99 0.34
C LEU A 18 -13.54 -6.27 0.97
N ALA A 19 -14.74 -6.69 0.55
CA ALA A 19 -15.27 -7.99 0.90
C ALA A 19 -14.74 -9.04 -0.09
N ILE A 20 -13.94 -9.98 0.38
CA ILE A 20 -13.30 -11.01 -0.44
C ILE A 20 -13.78 -12.38 0.05
N PRO A 21 -14.48 -13.17 -0.79
CA PRO A 21 -14.91 -14.52 -0.44
C PRO A 21 -13.75 -15.39 0.03
N GLY A 22 -13.90 -16.02 1.20
CA GLY A 22 -12.85 -16.84 1.83
C GLY A 22 -11.77 -16.06 2.58
N LEU A 23 -11.67 -14.73 2.38
CA LEU A 23 -10.69 -13.86 3.04
C LEU A 23 -11.33 -12.73 3.88
N GLY A 24 -12.66 -12.74 4.05
CA GLY A 24 -13.34 -11.76 4.91
C GLY A 24 -13.26 -10.33 4.37
N ARG A 25 -12.91 -9.38 5.23
CA ARG A 25 -12.87 -7.94 4.92
C ARG A 25 -11.44 -7.42 5.03
N VAL A 26 -10.95 -6.79 3.97
CA VAL A 26 -9.64 -6.14 3.91
C VAL A 26 -9.85 -4.64 3.82
N ALA A 27 -9.26 -3.87 4.75
CA ALA A 27 -9.22 -2.42 4.64
C ALA A 27 -8.20 -2.01 3.58
N CYS A 28 -8.58 -1.07 2.70
CA CYS A 28 -7.68 -0.57 1.68
C CYS A 28 -7.86 0.94 1.43
N THR A 29 -6.81 1.59 0.98
CA THR A 29 -6.86 2.94 0.41
C THR A 29 -6.53 2.88 -1.08
N PHE A 30 -7.32 3.57 -1.91
CA PHE A 30 -7.12 3.61 -3.37
C PHE A 30 -6.47 4.92 -3.80
N LEU A 31 -5.19 4.86 -4.21
CA LEU A 31 -4.42 6.04 -4.59
C LEU A 31 -4.37 6.23 -6.10
N ARG A 32 -4.56 7.48 -6.53
CA ARG A 32 -4.44 7.93 -7.92
C ARG A 32 -2.95 8.00 -8.27
N HIS A 33 -2.50 7.04 -9.06
CA HIS A 33 -1.15 6.90 -9.57
C HIS A 33 -1.22 6.16 -10.91
N GLN A 34 -0.14 6.13 -11.68
CA GLN A 34 -0.05 5.39 -12.93
C GLN A 34 1.12 4.39 -12.85
N PRO A 35 0.87 3.08 -12.63
CA PRO A 35 -0.44 2.43 -12.49
C PRO A 35 -1.17 2.75 -11.15
N PRO A 36 -2.50 2.58 -11.06
CA PRO A 36 -3.26 2.80 -9.82
C PRO A 36 -2.74 1.94 -8.66
N LEU A 37 -2.79 2.45 -7.43
CA LEU A 37 -2.31 1.73 -6.24
C LEU A 37 -3.46 1.38 -5.30
N ILE A 38 -3.46 0.14 -4.83
CA ILE A 38 -4.33 -0.39 -3.79
C ILE A 38 -3.45 -0.60 -2.56
N VAL A 39 -3.62 0.21 -1.52
CA VAL A 39 -2.78 0.14 -0.32
C VAL A 39 -3.49 -0.64 0.77
N VAL A 40 -2.84 -1.65 1.34
CA VAL A 40 -3.34 -2.48 2.45
C VAL A 40 -2.26 -2.64 3.52
N SER A 41 -2.67 -2.86 4.77
CA SER A 41 -1.73 -3.20 5.85
C SER A 41 -1.20 -4.63 5.66
N ALA A 42 0.05 -4.87 6.06
CA ALA A 42 0.63 -6.20 6.24
C ALA A 42 -0.23 -7.06 7.19
N ASP A 43 -0.88 -6.42 8.15
CA ASP A 43 -1.72 -7.07 9.15
C ASP A 43 -3.16 -7.32 8.66
N ALA A 44 -3.49 -6.92 7.42
CA ALA A 44 -4.84 -7.07 6.87
C ALA A 44 -5.33 -8.53 6.84
N LEU A 45 -4.40 -9.48 6.90
CA LEU A 45 -4.65 -10.91 6.87
C LEU A 45 -4.20 -11.63 8.15
N MET A 46 -3.89 -10.91 9.23
CA MET A 46 -3.42 -11.50 10.49
C MET A 46 -4.37 -12.56 11.08
N TYR A 47 -5.66 -12.48 10.78
CA TYR A 47 -6.64 -13.48 11.23
C TYR A 47 -6.40 -14.89 10.62
N LEU A 48 -5.57 -14.99 9.58
CA LEU A 48 -5.09 -16.26 9.03
C LEU A 48 -3.95 -16.87 9.85
N GLU A 49 -3.48 -16.20 10.91
CA GLU A 49 -2.35 -16.63 11.76
C GLU A 49 -1.04 -16.81 10.98
N VAL A 50 -0.91 -16.11 9.85
CA VAL A 50 0.28 -16.13 8.98
C VAL A 50 0.76 -14.69 8.83
N SER A 51 2.08 -14.48 8.92
CA SER A 51 2.67 -13.16 8.69
C SER A 51 2.52 -12.73 7.23
N ALA A 52 2.64 -11.42 6.96
CA ALA A 52 2.57 -10.92 5.59
C ALA A 52 3.64 -11.52 4.66
N GLU A 53 4.82 -11.83 5.20
CA GLU A 53 5.97 -12.39 4.48
C GLU A 53 5.78 -13.88 4.15
N GLU A 54 5.08 -14.60 5.02
CA GLU A 54 4.75 -16.02 4.83
C GLU A 54 3.43 -16.24 4.08
N THR A 55 2.63 -15.19 3.95
CA THR A 55 1.36 -15.24 3.23
C THR A 55 1.61 -15.59 1.75
N PRO A 56 1.00 -16.68 1.24
CA PRO A 56 1.18 -17.10 -0.15
C PRO A 56 0.86 -15.98 -1.15
N LEU A 57 1.70 -15.84 -2.18
CA LEU A 57 1.54 -14.82 -3.23
C LEU A 57 0.14 -14.81 -3.85
N GLY A 58 -0.49 -15.98 -4.02
CA GLY A 58 -1.83 -16.11 -4.58
C GLY A 58 -2.93 -15.45 -3.72
N ILE A 59 -2.73 -15.34 -2.41
CA ILE A 59 -3.67 -14.64 -1.51
C ILE A 59 -3.54 -13.13 -1.74
N TRP A 60 -2.32 -12.60 -1.79
CA TRP A 60 -2.10 -11.19 -2.11
C TRP A 60 -2.59 -10.82 -3.52
N GLU A 61 -2.39 -11.71 -4.50
CA GLU A 61 -2.92 -11.53 -5.84
C GLU A 61 -4.45 -11.51 -5.86
N THR A 62 -5.10 -12.30 -5.01
CA THR A 62 -6.56 -12.25 -4.81
C THR A 62 -6.99 -10.88 -4.30
N VAL A 63 -6.30 -10.31 -3.31
CA VAL A 63 -6.57 -8.95 -2.81
C VAL A 63 -6.41 -7.92 -3.92
N ARG A 64 -5.35 -8.01 -4.73
CA ARG A 64 -5.11 -7.11 -5.88
C ARG A 64 -6.25 -7.18 -6.90
N VAL A 65 -6.68 -8.39 -7.28
CA VAL A 65 -7.76 -8.60 -8.27
C VAL A 65 -9.09 -8.05 -7.77
N PHE A 66 -9.45 -8.30 -6.51
CA PHE A 66 -10.68 -7.76 -5.92
C PHE A 66 -10.64 -6.24 -5.76
N GLY A 67 -9.48 -5.67 -5.38
CA GLY A 67 -9.28 -4.22 -5.35
C GLY A 67 -9.40 -3.60 -6.74
N ALA A 68 -8.81 -4.22 -7.77
CA ALA A 68 -8.96 -3.80 -9.17
C ALA A 68 -10.43 -3.86 -9.61
N ALA A 69 -11.16 -4.92 -9.27
CA ALA A 69 -12.59 -5.02 -9.57
C ALA A 69 -13.38 -3.89 -8.89
N ALA A 70 -13.08 -3.56 -7.63
CA ALA A 70 -13.71 -2.45 -6.92
C ALA A 70 -13.40 -1.07 -7.52
N LEU A 71 -12.21 -0.91 -8.14
CA LEU A 71 -11.78 0.29 -8.83
C LEU A 71 -12.41 0.49 -10.22
N SER A 72 -12.86 -0.59 -10.87
CA SER A 72 -13.38 -0.55 -12.24
C SER A 72 -14.51 0.47 -12.45
N ARG A 73 -15.38 0.66 -11.44
CA ARG A 73 -16.47 1.65 -11.47
C ARG A 73 -16.00 3.12 -11.49
N TYR A 74 -14.75 3.39 -11.08
CA TYR A 74 -14.20 4.75 -11.00
C TYR A 74 -13.26 5.08 -12.16
N ILE A 75 -12.47 4.10 -12.61
CA ILE A 75 -11.39 4.31 -13.60
C ILE A 75 -11.47 3.35 -14.80
N GLY A 76 -12.55 2.58 -14.92
CA GLY A 76 -12.80 1.68 -16.05
C GLY A 76 -11.75 0.58 -16.18
N GLU A 77 -11.42 0.24 -17.42
CA GLU A 77 -10.48 -0.83 -17.77
C GLU A 77 -9.09 -0.63 -17.19
N SER A 78 -8.67 0.62 -16.95
CA SER A 78 -7.37 0.95 -16.32
C SER A 78 -7.19 0.28 -14.96
N ALA A 79 -8.29 -0.06 -14.27
CA ALA A 79 -8.24 -0.75 -12.99
C ALA A 79 -7.53 -2.12 -13.06
N GLN A 80 -7.54 -2.81 -14.20
CA GLN A 80 -6.87 -4.10 -14.35
C GLN A 80 -5.34 -4.02 -14.16
N HIS A 81 -4.77 -2.83 -14.37
CA HIS A 81 -3.35 -2.55 -14.20
C HIS A 81 -2.99 -2.12 -12.77
N SER A 82 -3.97 -2.11 -11.85
CA SER A 82 -3.73 -1.72 -10.46
C SER A 82 -2.69 -2.62 -9.81
N GLN A 83 -1.80 -2.00 -9.05
CA GLN A 83 -0.80 -2.67 -8.23
C GLN A 83 -1.26 -2.69 -6.79
N LEU A 84 -0.94 -3.76 -6.07
CA LEU A 84 -1.17 -3.85 -4.63
C LEU A 84 0.09 -3.39 -3.91
N VAL A 85 -0.08 -2.54 -2.91
CA VAL A 85 0.96 -2.07 -2.01
C VAL A 85 0.65 -2.59 -0.63
N VAL A 86 1.53 -3.41 -0.08
CA VAL A 86 1.43 -3.91 1.30
C VAL A 86 2.39 -3.13 2.16
N ILE A 87 1.89 -2.53 3.24
CA ILE A 87 2.67 -1.63 4.10
C ILE A 87 2.73 -2.13 5.55
N ASP A 88 3.82 -1.82 6.24
CA ASP A 88 3.90 -1.86 7.69
C ASP A 88 4.78 -0.72 8.20
N SER A 89 4.84 -0.55 9.51
CA SER A 89 5.80 0.34 10.16
C SER A 89 6.92 -0.45 10.82
N GLN A 90 8.09 0.15 10.82
CA GLN A 90 9.22 -0.24 11.65
C GLN A 90 9.64 0.98 12.47
N GLU A 91 9.69 0.80 13.79
CA GLU A 91 10.21 1.81 14.71
C GLU A 91 11.70 1.59 14.96
N ASP A 92 12.48 2.66 14.93
CA ASP A 92 13.87 2.70 15.38
C ASP A 92 14.10 3.93 16.25
N GLY A 93 13.97 3.76 17.57
CA GLY A 93 14.11 4.85 18.54
C GLY A 93 13.05 5.95 18.35
N SER A 94 13.48 7.13 17.87
CA SER A 94 12.60 8.28 17.60
C SER A 94 12.13 8.37 16.15
N GLU A 95 12.58 7.46 15.28
CA GLU A 95 12.26 7.45 13.86
C GLU A 95 11.23 6.33 13.56
N CYS A 96 10.28 6.61 12.66
CA CYS A 96 9.45 5.57 12.07
C CYS A 96 9.76 5.47 10.58
N THR A 97 9.95 4.25 10.12
CA THR A 97 10.01 3.92 8.70
C THR A 97 8.73 3.20 8.32
N LEU A 98 7.93 3.78 7.42
CA LEU A 98 6.84 3.09 6.77
C LEU A 98 7.42 2.27 5.60
N ARG A 99 7.46 0.95 5.75
CA ARG A 99 8.00 0.06 4.73
C ARG A 99 6.89 -0.42 3.85
N PHE A 100 7.17 -0.61 2.56
CA PHE A 100 6.18 -1.10 1.62
C PHE A 100 6.77 -2.10 0.62
N ALA A 101 5.92 -2.99 0.12
CA ALA A 101 6.20 -3.88 -1.00
C ALA A 101 5.12 -3.72 -2.07
N VAL A 102 5.51 -3.74 -3.34
CA VAL A 102 4.58 -3.60 -4.47
C VAL A 102 4.41 -4.94 -5.18
N LEU A 103 3.18 -5.41 -5.29
CA LEU A 103 2.78 -6.57 -6.07
C LEU A 103 2.17 -6.10 -7.40
N GLY A 104 2.86 -6.45 -8.51
CA GLY A 104 2.34 -6.30 -9.87
C GLY A 104 1.86 -7.63 -10.44
N GLN A 105 1.45 -7.63 -11.72
CA GLN A 105 0.95 -8.83 -12.42
C GLN A 105 1.94 -10.01 -12.45
N HIS A 106 3.25 -9.74 -12.33
CA HIS A 106 4.31 -10.75 -12.40
C HIS A 106 4.92 -11.09 -11.03
N GLY A 107 4.29 -10.65 -9.93
CA GLY A 107 4.79 -10.84 -8.57
C GLY A 107 5.39 -9.59 -7.93
N TRP A 108 6.08 -9.78 -6.81
CA TRP A 108 6.72 -8.72 -6.04
C TRP A 108 7.75 -7.97 -6.88
N GLN A 109 7.62 -6.65 -6.92
CA GLN A 109 8.52 -5.77 -7.64
C GLN A 109 9.81 -5.57 -6.83
N ARG A 110 10.97 -5.57 -7.52
CA ARG A 110 12.28 -5.25 -6.91
C ARG A 110 12.68 -3.79 -7.08
N GLY A 111 12.07 -3.10 -8.05
CA GLY A 111 12.26 -1.68 -8.30
C GLY A 111 10.90 -1.01 -8.45
N VAL A 112 10.75 0.16 -7.86
CA VAL A 112 9.54 0.99 -7.93
C VAL A 112 9.95 2.40 -8.30
N ALA A 113 9.06 3.13 -8.96
CA ALA A 113 9.31 4.53 -9.25
C ALA A 113 9.23 5.35 -7.95
N ALA A 114 10.06 6.39 -7.81
CA ALA A 114 10.01 7.32 -6.68
C ALA A 114 8.63 8.00 -6.50
N SER A 115 7.82 8.05 -7.57
CA SER A 115 6.43 8.52 -7.49
C SER A 115 5.54 7.64 -6.61
N VAL A 116 5.85 6.35 -6.46
CA VAL A 116 5.15 5.43 -5.57
C VAL A 116 5.44 5.80 -4.11
N GLU A 117 6.71 6.01 -3.77
CA GLU A 117 7.14 6.46 -2.44
C GLU A 117 6.47 7.79 -2.07
N HIS A 118 6.45 8.74 -3.01
CA HIS A 118 5.79 10.02 -2.82
C HIS A 118 4.28 9.87 -2.57
N ALA A 119 3.60 9.01 -3.34
CA ALA A 119 2.17 8.75 -3.15
C ALA A 119 1.86 8.12 -1.79
N ILE A 120 2.69 7.17 -1.34
CA ILE A 120 2.57 6.53 -0.03
C ILE A 120 2.81 7.54 1.10
N ASN A 121 3.83 8.38 0.98
CA ASN A 121 4.12 9.44 1.96
C ASN A 121 2.94 10.42 2.09
N GLN A 122 2.36 10.86 0.96
CA GLN A 122 1.18 11.71 0.97
C GLN A 122 -0.04 11.01 1.60
N ALA A 123 -0.21 9.70 1.36
CA ALA A 123 -1.26 8.92 2.01
C ALA A 123 -1.05 8.85 3.53
N ALA A 124 0.18 8.61 4.00
CA ALA A 124 0.52 8.52 5.41
C ALA A 124 0.21 9.81 6.20
N LEU A 125 0.25 10.96 5.54
CA LEU A 125 -0.10 12.27 6.10
C LEU A 125 -1.60 12.60 6.02
N LEU A 126 -2.39 11.79 5.30
CA LEU A 126 -3.83 11.96 5.18
C LEU A 126 -4.55 11.10 6.23
N PRO A 127 -5.35 11.72 7.13
CA PRO A 127 -6.04 10.99 8.20
C PRO A 127 -6.93 9.87 7.69
N ASP A 128 -7.05 8.82 8.50
CA ASP A 128 -7.90 7.64 8.28
C ASP A 128 -7.53 6.80 7.04
N THR A 129 -6.40 7.07 6.39
CA THR A 129 -5.89 6.16 5.36
C THR A 129 -5.21 4.97 6.00
N VAL A 130 -5.15 3.86 5.29
CA VAL A 130 -4.41 2.66 5.74
C VAL A 130 -2.93 2.99 6.00
N ALA A 131 -2.36 3.92 5.25
CA ALA A 131 -0.98 4.39 5.46
C ALA A 131 -0.80 5.20 6.72
N CYS A 132 -1.77 6.04 7.09
CA CYS A 132 -1.77 6.77 8.34
C CYS A 132 -1.96 5.83 9.54
N ASP A 133 -2.91 4.89 9.43
CA ASP A 133 -3.20 3.89 10.47
C ASP A 133 -2.05 2.93 10.74
N ALA A 134 -1.15 2.73 9.77
CA ALA A 134 0.05 1.94 9.94
C ALA A 134 1.13 2.64 10.77
N LEU A 135 1.02 3.96 11.01
CA LEU A 135 2.00 4.70 11.80
C LEU A 135 1.78 4.50 13.31
N PRO A 136 2.84 4.49 14.12
CA PRO A 136 2.71 4.44 15.56
C PRO A 136 2.07 5.74 16.10
N VAL A 137 1.40 5.62 17.24
CA VAL A 137 0.80 6.75 17.96
C VAL A 137 1.59 6.95 19.26
N PRO A 138 2.22 8.12 19.48
CA PRO A 138 2.20 9.33 18.64
C PRO A 138 3.05 9.21 17.36
N VAL A 139 2.62 9.88 16.28
CA VAL A 139 3.37 9.92 15.02
C VAL A 139 4.72 10.61 15.25
N PRO A 140 5.85 9.96 14.96
CA PRO A 140 7.17 10.53 15.23
C PRO A 140 7.49 11.74 14.35
N ALA A 141 8.43 12.56 14.82
CA ALA A 141 8.84 13.80 14.15
C ALA A 141 9.50 13.56 12.78
N THR A 142 10.07 12.37 12.59
CA THR A 142 10.72 11.93 11.35
C THR A 142 10.04 10.66 10.84
N LEU A 143 9.41 10.79 9.67
CA LEU A 143 8.83 9.67 8.92
C LEU A 143 9.69 9.43 7.67
N ALA A 144 10.22 8.21 7.56
CA ALA A 144 10.83 7.69 6.34
C ALA A 144 9.85 6.75 5.62
N VAL A 145 9.94 6.67 4.30
CA VAL A 145 9.18 5.69 3.49
C VAL A 145 10.18 4.87 2.69
N MET A 146 10.12 3.54 2.78
CA MET A 146 11.15 2.66 2.21
C MET A 146 10.56 1.42 1.53
N HIS A 147 11.04 1.11 0.32
CA HIS A 147 10.66 -0.12 -0.38
C HIS A 147 11.44 -1.34 0.15
N ARG A 148 10.73 -2.41 0.56
CA ARG A 148 11.33 -3.61 1.19
C ARG A 148 12.30 -4.36 0.29
N TYR A 149 12.05 -4.38 -1.01
CA TYR A 149 12.83 -5.15 -1.97
C TYR A 149 13.72 -4.29 -2.87
N ALA A 150 14.01 -3.05 -2.45
CA ALA A 150 14.88 -2.16 -3.22
C ALA A 150 16.17 -2.89 -3.60
N LEU A 151 16.50 -2.87 -4.90
CA LEU A 151 17.83 -3.27 -5.34
C LEU A 151 18.84 -2.37 -4.62
N HIS A 152 19.67 -2.94 -3.76
CA HIS A 152 20.84 -2.26 -3.24
C HIS A 152 21.71 -1.90 -4.45
N VAL A 153 21.66 -0.66 -4.89
CA VAL A 153 22.74 -0.10 -5.70
C VAL A 153 23.84 0.20 -4.70
N SER A 154 24.73 -0.77 -4.47
CA SER A 154 26.00 -0.50 -3.82
C SER A 154 26.66 0.61 -4.63
N HIS A 155 26.73 1.81 -4.06
CA HIS A 155 27.65 2.84 -4.52
C HIS A 155 29.06 2.37 -4.15
N ASP A 156 29.58 1.37 -4.87
CA ASP A 156 31.02 1.16 -4.97
C ASP A 156 31.56 2.31 -5.81
N ILE A 157 31.80 3.44 -5.14
CA ILE A 157 32.82 4.38 -5.61
C ILE A 157 34.12 3.81 -5.08
N SER A 158 34.70 2.89 -5.85
CA SER A 158 36.12 2.56 -5.73
C SER A 158 36.93 3.82 -6.06
N GLU A 159 37.79 4.17 -5.10
CA GLU A 159 39.00 5.01 -5.10
C GLU A 159 39.30 5.90 -6.33
#